data_AF-A0A952BAK5-F1
#
_entry.id   AF-A0A952BAK5-F1
#
_cell.length_a   1.000
_cell.length_b   1.000
_cell.length_c   1.000
_cell.angle_alpha   90.00
_cell.angle_beta   90.00
_cell.angle_gamma   90.00
#
_symmetry.space_group_name_H-M   'P 1'
#
loop_
_entity.id
_entity.type
_entity.pdbx_description
1 polymer ?
#
loop_
_entity_poly.entity_id
_entity_poly.type
_entity_poly.pdbx_seq_one_letter_code
_entity_poly.pdbx_strand_id
1 'polypeptide(L)'
;MNIKSHKLLSILAIFLFYGCQTTYKLAIPEIDPDVAQEEREFIYENYKLEYFGSILTGSYFQQDDSIKFPYPVAGELFEHSSEEAKLLYSSGSATTITAGIIGGVGGGLIGYPLGTAIGGKKWETVDYILLGSGAGLSIVSFIVAEVGISFFSDATEEYNRHLRELLKYEE
;
A
#
# COMPACT_ATOMS: atom_id res chain seq x y z
N MET A 1 23.95 -14.33 44.91
CA MET A 1 22.70 -13.53 44.92
C MET A 1 22.98 -12.28 44.10
N ASN A 2 22.26 -11.86 43.07
CA ASN A 2 20.90 -12.17 42.63
C ASN A 2 20.79 -11.72 41.14
N ILE A 3 20.90 -12.65 40.18
CA ILE A 3 20.81 -12.36 38.73
C ILE A 3 19.43 -12.84 38.25
N LYS A 4 18.34 -12.18 38.66
CA LYS A 4 16.99 -12.51 38.15
C LYS A 4 16.04 -11.31 37.93
N SER A 5 16.39 -10.07 38.26
CA SER A 5 15.42 -8.96 38.16
C SER A 5 15.43 -8.15 36.86
N HIS A 6 16.38 -8.36 35.94
CA HIS A 6 16.48 -7.53 34.73
C HIS A 6 15.76 -8.08 33.48
N LYS A 7 15.26 -9.31 33.49
CA LYS A 7 14.54 -9.89 32.34
C LYS A 7 13.02 -9.73 32.40
N LEU A 8 12.45 -9.32 33.54
CA LEU A 8 11.00 -9.12 33.68
C LEU A 8 10.53 -7.73 33.24
N LEU A 9 11.40 -6.71 33.30
CA LEU A 9 11.01 -5.33 32.95
C LEU A 9 10.99 -5.07 31.44
N SER A 10 11.67 -5.89 30.64
CA SER A 10 11.74 -5.71 29.18
C SER A 10 10.58 -6.33 28.42
N ILE A 11 9.76 -7.17 29.07
CA ILE A 11 8.62 -7.85 28.43
C ILE A 11 7.31 -7.05 28.61
N LEU A 12 7.26 -6.11 29.56
CA LEU A 12 6.04 -5.35 29.88
C LEU A 12 5.91 -4.03 29.10
N ALA A 13 6.92 -3.61 28.32
CA ALA A 13 6.91 -2.35 27.59
C ALA A 13 6.43 -2.46 26.13
N ILE A 14 6.18 -3.68 25.61
CA ILE A 14 5.81 -3.88 24.20
C ILE A 14 4.28 -3.79 23.98
N PHE A 15 3.46 -3.80 25.04
CA PHE A 15 2.00 -3.83 24.92
C PHE A 15 1.27 -2.47 25.07
N LEU A 16 1.98 -1.36 25.26
CA LEU A 16 1.35 -0.05 25.51
C LEU A 16 1.16 0.85 24.28
N PHE A 17 1.47 0.37 23.07
CA PHE A 17 1.22 1.10 21.81
C PHE A 17 0.00 0.63 21.03
N TYR A 18 -0.87 -0.21 21.60
CA TYR A 18 -2.24 -0.35 21.10
C TYR A 18 -3.10 0.77 21.67
N GLY A 19 -2.70 2.02 21.38
CA GLY A 19 -3.59 3.15 21.50
C GLY A 19 -4.83 2.87 20.66
N CYS A 20 -5.99 3.16 21.24
CA CYS A 20 -7.31 3.24 20.63
C CYS A 20 -7.29 2.90 19.13
N GLN A 21 -7.55 1.63 18.77
CA GLN A 21 -7.82 1.32 17.38
C GLN A 21 -9.12 2.07 17.05
N THR A 22 -8.98 3.25 16.44
CA THR A 22 -10.08 3.87 15.70
C THR A 22 -10.54 2.80 14.74
N THR A 23 -11.68 2.19 15.04
CA THR A 23 -12.43 1.38 14.09
C THR A 23 -12.74 2.29 12.92
N TYR A 24 -11.88 2.22 11.90
CA TYR A 24 -12.13 2.87 10.64
C TYR A 24 -13.49 2.34 10.15
N LYS A 25 -14.42 3.22 9.77
CA LYS A 25 -15.62 2.81 9.05
C LYS A 25 -15.15 2.38 7.65
N LEU A 26 -14.64 1.15 7.55
CA LEU A 26 -14.01 0.62 6.34
C LEU A 26 -15.02 0.13 5.30
N ALA A 27 -16.29 -0.03 5.67
CA ALA A 27 -17.32 -0.51 4.77
C ALA A 27 -18.21 0.63 4.25
N ILE A 28 -18.62 0.53 2.98
CA ILE A 28 -19.73 1.30 2.43
C ILE A 28 -20.93 1.10 3.38
N PRO A 29 -21.58 2.17 3.87
CA PRO A 29 -22.69 2.03 4.80
C PRO A 29 -23.86 1.33 4.09
N GLU A 30 -24.70 0.62 4.84
CA GLU A 30 -25.99 0.19 4.31
C GLU A 30 -26.81 1.45 3.97
N ILE A 31 -27.21 1.56 2.70
CA ILE A 31 -27.95 2.71 2.19
C ILE A 31 -29.44 2.35 2.14
N ASP A 32 -30.26 3.11 2.87
CA ASP A 32 -31.71 3.02 2.77
C ASP A 32 -32.15 3.56 1.39
N PRO A 33 -32.96 2.85 0.59
CA PRO A 33 -33.39 3.35 -0.71
C PRO A 33 -34.18 4.68 -0.66
N ASP A 34 -34.70 5.08 0.50
CA ASP A 34 -35.54 6.26 0.69
C ASP A 34 -34.79 7.48 1.27
N VAL A 35 -33.45 7.44 1.39
CA VAL A 35 -32.68 8.57 1.94
C VAL A 35 -32.84 9.83 1.05
N ALA A 36 -32.83 11.03 1.64
CA ALA A 36 -32.86 12.29 0.88
C ALA A 36 -31.59 12.47 0.02
N GLN A 37 -31.71 13.19 -1.11
CA GLN A 37 -30.58 13.46 -2.02
C GLN A 37 -29.39 14.09 -1.31
N GLU A 38 -29.62 15.05 -0.42
CA GLU A 38 -28.55 15.72 0.36
C GLU A 38 -27.77 14.74 1.24
N GLU A 39 -28.44 13.73 1.80
CA GLU A 39 -27.79 12.70 2.62
C GLU A 39 -26.99 11.73 1.75
N ARG A 40 -27.45 11.46 0.51
CA ARG A 40 -26.69 10.65 -0.45
C ARG A 40 -25.43 11.36 -0.94
N GLU A 41 -25.52 12.65 -1.21
CA GLU A 41 -24.36 13.52 -1.49
C GLU A 41 -23.37 13.50 -0.33
N PHE A 42 -23.87 13.67 0.89
CA PHE A 42 -23.04 13.58 2.08
C PHE A 42 -22.36 12.20 2.20
N ILE A 43 -23.08 11.10 1.99
CA ILE A 43 -22.50 9.75 2.00
C ILE A 43 -21.46 9.60 0.89
N TYR A 44 -21.73 10.05 -0.33
CA TYR A 44 -20.78 9.95 -1.42
C TYR A 44 -19.48 10.68 -1.09
N GLU A 45 -19.56 11.94 -0.67
CA GLU A 45 -18.38 12.76 -0.36
C GLU A 45 -17.57 12.21 0.82
N ASN A 46 -18.23 11.61 1.82
CA ASN A 46 -17.55 11.03 2.97
C ASN A 46 -16.96 9.65 2.72
N TYR A 47 -17.41 8.92 1.69
CA TYR A 47 -16.96 7.54 1.42
C TYR A 47 -16.25 7.37 0.08
N LYS A 48 -16.24 8.37 -0.80
CA LYS A 48 -15.41 8.33 -2.00
C LYS A 48 -13.95 8.14 -1.61
N LEU A 49 -13.27 7.34 -2.40
CA LEU A 49 -11.85 7.07 -2.23
C LEU A 49 -11.05 7.88 -3.23
N GLU A 50 -9.94 8.43 -2.75
CA GLU A 50 -8.89 8.99 -3.59
C GLU A 50 -7.64 8.13 -3.49
N TYR A 51 -7.00 7.89 -4.62
CA TYR A 51 -5.77 7.10 -4.67
C TYR A 51 -4.55 8.00 -4.86
N PHE A 52 -3.56 7.79 -4.01
CA PHE A 52 -2.27 8.47 -4.08
C PHE A 52 -1.18 7.41 -4.21
N GLY A 53 -0.55 7.33 -5.39
CA GLY A 53 0.49 6.35 -5.68
C GLY A 53 1.76 6.99 -6.21
N SER A 54 2.90 6.56 -5.68
CA SER A 54 4.21 6.85 -6.25
C SER A 54 5.16 5.69 -5.99
N ILE A 55 6.02 5.39 -6.95
CA ILE A 55 7.06 4.37 -6.78
C ILE A 55 8.06 4.75 -5.66
N LEU A 56 8.25 6.05 -5.39
CA LEU A 56 9.24 6.53 -4.42
C LEU A 56 8.66 6.75 -3.02
N THR A 57 7.43 7.24 -2.92
CA THR A 57 6.81 7.59 -1.63
C THR A 57 5.79 6.57 -1.14
N GLY A 58 5.57 5.50 -1.90
CA GLY A 58 4.57 4.48 -1.62
C GLY A 58 3.17 4.87 -2.10
N SER A 59 2.21 4.02 -1.78
CA SER A 59 0.81 4.20 -2.16
C SER A 59 -0.14 4.08 -0.97
N TYR A 60 -1.17 4.93 -0.98
CA TYR A 60 -2.25 4.94 0.00
C TYR A 60 -3.57 5.37 -0.63
N PHE A 61 -4.66 4.95 -0.02
CA PHE A 61 -6.01 5.41 -0.31
C PHE A 61 -6.41 6.44 0.74
N GLN A 62 -7.22 7.41 0.38
CA GLN A 62 -7.67 8.48 1.26
C GLN A 62 -9.20 8.61 1.21
N GLN A 63 -9.79 8.82 2.38
CA GLN A 63 -11.21 9.08 2.56
C GLN A 63 -11.38 10.34 3.42
N ASP A 64 -12.27 11.25 2.99
CA ASP A 64 -12.63 12.50 3.69
C ASP A 64 -11.42 13.26 4.28
N ASP A 65 -10.43 13.57 3.43
CA ASP A 65 -9.19 14.34 3.67
C ASP A 65 -8.30 13.98 4.87
N SER A 66 -8.74 13.05 5.71
CA SER A 66 -8.25 12.85 7.07
C SER A 66 -7.83 11.41 7.31
N ILE A 67 -8.46 10.46 6.61
CA ILE A 67 -8.19 9.04 6.80
C ILE A 67 -7.34 8.53 5.65
N LYS A 68 -6.14 8.03 5.97
CA LYS A 68 -5.21 7.43 5.00
C LYS A 68 -5.06 5.95 5.29
N PHE A 69 -5.29 5.13 4.27
CA PHE A 69 -5.17 3.69 4.30
C PHE A 69 -3.96 3.28 3.45
N PRO A 70 -2.84 2.88 4.07
CA PRO A 70 -1.73 2.29 3.34
C PRO A 70 -2.23 1.08 2.53
N TYR A 71 -1.74 0.93 1.30
CA TYR A 71 -2.25 -0.15 0.44
C TYR A 71 -2.20 -1.55 1.10
N PRO A 72 -1.23 -1.96 1.95
CA PRO A 72 -1.21 -3.31 2.51
C PRO A 72 -2.39 -3.64 3.43
N VAL A 73 -3.11 -2.62 3.93
CA VAL A 73 -4.24 -2.77 4.85
C VAL A 73 -5.55 -2.25 4.25
N ALA A 74 -5.54 -1.78 3.00
CA ALA A 74 -6.69 -1.19 2.34
C ALA A 74 -7.66 -2.24 1.77
N GLY A 75 -7.34 -3.54 1.84
CA GLY A 75 -8.14 -4.60 1.21
C GLY A 75 -9.57 -4.67 1.74
N GLU A 76 -9.76 -4.36 3.02
CA GLU A 76 -11.09 -4.32 3.64
C GLU A 76 -12.01 -3.25 3.03
N LEU A 77 -11.45 -2.16 2.47
CA LEU A 77 -12.25 -1.14 1.76
C LEU A 77 -12.92 -1.73 0.51
N PHE A 78 -12.23 -2.64 -0.18
CA PHE A 78 -12.70 -3.22 -1.44
C PHE A 78 -13.58 -4.46 -1.23
N GLU A 79 -13.56 -5.09 -0.06
CA GLU A 79 -14.28 -6.34 0.22
C GLU A 79 -15.81 -6.23 0.03
N HIS A 80 -16.36 -5.04 0.26
CA HIS A 80 -17.79 -4.74 0.08
C HIS A 80 -18.11 -3.97 -1.21
N SER A 81 -17.12 -3.79 -2.09
CA SER A 81 -17.27 -3.10 -3.37
C SER A 81 -17.59 -4.08 -4.51
N SER A 82 -17.59 -3.58 -5.75
CA SER A 82 -17.78 -4.42 -6.94
C SER A 82 -16.70 -5.51 -7.05
N GLU A 83 -17.05 -6.64 -7.65
CA GLU A 83 -16.08 -7.71 -7.93
C GLU A 83 -14.91 -7.22 -8.79
N GLU A 84 -15.17 -6.28 -9.70
CA GLU A 84 -14.14 -5.65 -10.53
C GLU A 84 -13.13 -4.85 -9.70
N ALA A 85 -13.61 -4.01 -8.77
CA ALA A 85 -12.74 -3.25 -7.87
C ALA A 85 -11.87 -4.18 -6.99
N LYS A 86 -12.43 -5.27 -6.48
CA LYS A 86 -11.68 -6.29 -5.71
C LYS A 86 -10.56 -6.93 -6.53
N LEU A 87 -10.87 -7.32 -7.76
CA LEU A 87 -9.91 -7.96 -8.66
C LEU A 87 -8.77 -7.01 -9.04
N LEU A 88 -9.08 -5.75 -9.34
CA LEU A 88 -8.09 -4.72 -9.63
C LEU A 88 -7.20 -4.44 -8.41
N TYR A 89 -7.76 -4.27 -7.22
CA TYR A 89 -6.99 -4.07 -5.99
C TYR A 89 -6.06 -5.26 -5.70
N SER A 90 -6.56 -6.49 -5.86
CA SER A 90 -5.76 -7.71 -5.67
C SER A 90 -4.62 -7.80 -6.71
N SER A 91 -4.90 -7.44 -7.96
CA SER A 91 -3.92 -7.41 -9.05
C SER A 91 -2.84 -6.36 -8.81
N GLY A 92 -3.21 -5.16 -8.35
CA GLY A 92 -2.29 -4.12 -7.91
C GLY A 92 -1.39 -4.62 -6.79
N SER A 93 -1.97 -5.24 -5.75
CA SER A 93 -1.24 -5.79 -4.61
C SER A 93 -0.21 -6.85 -5.01
N ALA A 94 -0.62 -7.83 -5.84
CA ALA A 94 0.27 -8.88 -6.33
C ALA A 94 1.41 -8.31 -7.20
N THR A 95 1.09 -7.32 -8.04
CA THR A 95 2.05 -6.64 -8.91
C THR A 95 3.08 -5.84 -8.09
N THR A 96 2.63 -5.09 -7.08
CA THR A 96 3.51 -4.34 -6.17
C THR A 96 4.42 -5.26 -5.37
N ILE A 97 3.91 -6.40 -4.87
CA ILE A 97 4.74 -7.41 -4.19
C ILE A 97 5.81 -7.96 -5.15
N THR A 98 5.42 -8.27 -6.38
CA THR A 98 6.33 -8.78 -7.42
C THR A 98 7.43 -7.75 -7.73
N ALA A 99 7.05 -6.48 -7.91
CA ALA A 99 8.00 -5.38 -8.09
C ALA A 99 8.96 -5.26 -6.90
N GLY A 100 8.44 -5.34 -5.66
CA GLY A 100 9.26 -5.30 -4.45
C GLY A 100 10.28 -6.43 -4.37
N ILE A 101 9.93 -7.65 -4.78
CA ILE A 101 10.86 -8.78 -4.85
C ILE A 101 11.94 -8.53 -5.90
N ILE A 102 11.56 -8.14 -7.12
CA ILE A 102 12.50 -7.88 -8.22
C ILE A 102 13.44 -6.73 -7.83
N GLY A 103 12.91 -5.65 -7.26
CA GLY A 103 13.66 -4.50 -6.80
C GLY A 103 14.58 -4.83 -5.62
N GLY A 104 14.13 -5.67 -4.69
CA GLY A 104 14.95 -6.14 -3.57
C GLY A 104 16.14 -6.98 -4.03
N VAL A 105 15.92 -7.90 -4.97
CA VAL A 105 17.02 -8.68 -5.59
C VAL A 105 17.94 -7.74 -6.37
N GLY A 106 17.40 -6.89 -7.24
CA GLY A 106 18.18 -5.92 -8.03
C GLY A 106 19.03 -4.98 -7.17
N GLY A 107 18.44 -4.42 -6.11
CA GLY A 107 19.12 -3.59 -5.13
C GLY A 107 20.20 -4.33 -4.36
N GLY A 108 20.01 -5.61 -4.05
CA GLY A 108 21.05 -6.46 -3.46
C GLY A 108 22.24 -6.69 -4.39
N LEU A 109 21.97 -6.94 -5.68
CA LEU A 109 23.01 -7.11 -6.70
C LEU A 109 23.79 -5.82 -6.99
N ILE A 110 23.17 -4.65 -6.83
CA ILE A 110 23.85 -3.34 -6.87
C ILE A 110 24.62 -3.08 -5.57
N GLY A 111 23.98 -3.35 -4.44
CA GLY A 111 24.47 -3.03 -3.10
C GLY A 111 25.71 -3.82 -2.72
N TYR A 112 25.82 -5.09 -3.12
CA TYR A 112 26.99 -5.91 -2.82
C TYR A 112 28.29 -5.35 -3.45
N PRO A 113 28.37 -5.12 -4.77
CA PRO A 113 29.54 -4.50 -5.40
C PRO A 113 29.88 -3.13 -4.80
N LEU A 114 28.87 -2.25 -4.61
CA LEU A 114 29.09 -0.93 -4.00
C LEU A 114 29.60 -1.03 -2.56
N GLY A 115 29.01 -1.90 -1.74
CA GLY A 115 29.44 -2.15 -0.37
C GLY A 115 30.87 -2.69 -0.30
N THR A 116 31.26 -3.58 -1.23
CA THR A 116 32.64 -4.07 -1.30
C THR A 116 33.66 -2.97 -1.67
N ALA A 117 33.29 -2.06 -2.58
CA ALA A 117 34.14 -0.93 -2.96
C ALA A 117 34.31 0.07 -1.79
N ILE A 118 33.21 0.40 -1.10
CA ILE A 118 33.23 1.27 0.09
C ILE A 118 34.03 0.62 1.23
N GLY A 119 33.97 -0.72 1.35
CA GLY A 119 34.73 -1.50 2.33
C GLY A 119 36.25 -1.57 2.08
N GLY A 120 36.77 -0.82 1.11
CA GLY A 120 38.21 -0.69 0.86
C GLY A 120 38.79 -1.65 -0.19
N LYS A 121 37.94 -2.43 -0.88
CA LYS A 121 38.39 -3.15 -2.08
C LYS A 121 38.57 -2.17 -3.23
N LYS A 122 39.57 -2.44 -4.09
CA LYS A 122 39.80 -1.64 -5.30
C LYS A 122 38.62 -1.78 -6.25
N TRP A 123 38.22 -0.68 -6.88
CA TRP A 123 37.18 -0.64 -7.92
C TRP A 123 37.42 -1.60 -9.09
N GLU A 124 38.68 -1.94 -9.35
CA GLU A 124 39.11 -2.93 -10.35
C GLU A 124 38.64 -4.36 -10.03
N THR A 125 38.35 -4.64 -8.75
CA THR A 125 37.92 -5.96 -8.25
C THR A 125 36.41 -6.04 -8.03
N VAL A 126 35.69 -4.98 -8.38
CA VAL A 126 34.23 -4.89 -8.27
C VAL A 126 33.59 -5.71 -9.38
N ASP A 127 32.57 -6.49 -9.03
CA ASP A 127 31.82 -7.26 -10.00
C ASP A 127 30.82 -6.36 -10.75
N TYR A 128 31.28 -5.81 -11.88
CA TYR A 128 30.47 -4.95 -12.74
C TYR A 128 29.34 -5.70 -13.46
N ILE A 129 29.46 -7.02 -13.63
CA ILE A 129 28.38 -7.83 -14.20
C ILE A 129 27.23 -7.86 -13.20
N LEU A 130 27.52 -8.12 -11.91
CA LEU A 130 26.54 -8.09 -10.85
C LEU A 130 25.87 -6.71 -10.71
N LEU A 131 26.69 -5.65 -10.74
CA LEU A 131 26.21 -4.27 -10.71
C LEU A 131 25.26 -3.96 -11.88
N GLY A 132 25.64 -4.35 -13.10
CA GLY A 132 24.85 -4.15 -14.31
C GLY A 132 23.55 -4.95 -14.31
N SER A 133 23.59 -6.23 -13.90
CA SER A 133 22.40 -7.07 -13.75
C SER A 133 21.44 -6.51 -12.69
N GLY A 134 21.98 -6.03 -11.57
CA GLY A 134 21.18 -5.40 -10.52
C GLY A 134 20.50 -4.11 -10.98
N ALA A 135 21.21 -3.27 -11.74
CA ALA A 135 20.65 -2.07 -12.36
C ALA A 135 19.52 -2.42 -13.34
N GLY A 136 19.71 -3.45 -14.18
CA GLY A 136 18.69 -3.94 -15.10
C GLY A 136 17.42 -4.41 -14.38
N LEU A 137 17.55 -5.25 -13.35
CA LEU A 137 16.40 -5.70 -12.55
C LEU A 137 15.70 -4.54 -11.85
N SER A 138 16.46 -3.56 -11.36
CA SER A 138 15.87 -2.38 -10.71
C SER A 138 14.99 -1.61 -11.70
N ILE A 139 15.44 -1.37 -12.92
CA ILE A 139 14.63 -0.71 -13.97
C ILE A 139 13.35 -1.50 -14.25
N VAL A 140 13.44 -2.82 -14.38
CA VAL A 140 12.25 -3.68 -14.58
C VAL A 140 11.29 -3.54 -13.40
N SER A 141 11.80 -3.52 -12.16
CA SER A 141 10.96 -3.35 -10.98
C SER A 141 10.20 -2.01 -10.97
N PHE A 142 10.80 -0.93 -11.47
CA PHE A 142 10.11 0.37 -11.61
C PHE A 142 8.93 0.27 -12.58
N ILE A 143 9.11 -0.38 -13.73
CA ILE A 143 8.05 -0.54 -14.73
C ILE A 143 6.90 -1.39 -14.16
N VAL A 144 7.23 -2.49 -13.48
CA VAL A 144 6.22 -3.35 -12.86
C VAL A 144 5.49 -2.61 -11.73
N ALA A 145 6.20 -1.79 -10.93
CA ALA A 145 5.59 -0.99 -9.88
C ALA A 145 4.56 0.01 -10.45
N GLU A 146 4.86 0.65 -11.58
CA GLU A 146 3.94 1.58 -12.24
C GLU A 146 2.64 0.89 -12.70
N VAL A 147 2.74 -0.34 -13.21
CA VAL A 147 1.56 -1.16 -13.53
C VAL A 147 0.75 -1.48 -12.27
N GLY A 148 1.41 -1.71 -11.13
CA GLY A 148 0.72 -1.86 -9.84
C GLY A 148 -0.05 -0.58 -9.45
N ILE A 149 0.54 0.59 -9.70
CA ILE A 149 -0.08 1.89 -9.42
C ILE A 149 -1.33 2.10 -10.29
N SER A 150 -1.29 1.73 -11.58
CA SER A 150 -2.48 1.87 -12.44
C SER A 150 -3.62 0.99 -11.95
N PHE A 151 -3.36 -0.26 -11.54
CA PHE A 151 -4.41 -1.12 -10.99
C PHE A 151 -5.09 -0.57 -9.74
N PHE A 152 -4.34 0.10 -8.85
CA PHE A 152 -4.94 0.74 -7.69
C PHE A 152 -5.77 1.98 -8.04
N SER A 153 -5.35 2.74 -9.05
CA SER A 153 -6.14 3.84 -9.60
C SER A 153 -7.47 3.32 -10.16
N ASP A 154 -7.40 2.29 -11.01
CA ASP A 154 -8.57 1.68 -11.63
C ASP A 154 -9.51 1.07 -10.55
N ALA A 155 -8.96 0.40 -9.54
CA ALA A 155 -9.74 -0.13 -8.42
C ALA A 155 -10.52 0.97 -7.69
N THR A 156 -9.91 2.14 -7.53
CA THR A 156 -10.52 3.31 -6.86
C THR A 156 -11.64 3.90 -7.70
N GLU A 157 -11.44 3.98 -9.02
CA GLU A 157 -12.48 4.41 -9.95
C GLU A 157 -13.70 3.48 -9.90
N GLU A 158 -13.44 2.17 -9.93
CA GLU A 158 -14.45 1.13 -9.84
C GLU A 158 -15.21 1.13 -8.52
N TYR A 159 -14.50 1.31 -7.41
CA TYR A 159 -15.11 1.49 -6.09
C TYR A 159 -16.05 2.70 -6.09
N ASN A 160 -15.58 3.86 -6.57
CA ASN A 160 -16.36 5.09 -6.59
C ASN A 160 -17.57 4.99 -7.54
N ARG A 161 -17.42 4.26 -8.66
CA ARG A 161 -18.53 3.98 -9.57
C ARG A 161 -19.60 3.14 -8.88
N HIS A 162 -19.20 2.05 -8.22
CA HIS A 162 -20.12 1.21 -7.47
C HIS A 162 -20.84 1.98 -6.35
N LEU A 163 -20.12 2.86 -5.64
CA LEU A 163 -20.70 3.73 -4.62
C LEU A 163 -21.79 4.65 -5.20
N ARG A 164 -21.55 5.28 -6.35
CA ARG A 164 -22.57 6.10 -7.04
C ARG A 164 -23.80 5.30 -7.43
N GLU A 165 -23.61 4.09 -7.94
CA GLU A 165 -24.71 3.19 -8.33
C GLU A 165 -25.59 2.83 -7.13
N LEU A 166 -24.98 2.47 -5.99
CA LEU A 166 -25.71 2.17 -4.76
C LEU A 166 -26.51 3.37 -4.26
N LEU A 167 -25.95 4.58 -4.40
CA LEU A 167 -26.61 5.82 -4.02
C LEU A 167 -27.60 6.33 -5.08
N LYS A 168 -27.68 5.75 -6.28
CA LYS A 168 -28.39 6.36 -7.43
C LYS A 168 -28.01 7.84 -7.60
N TYR A 169 -26.73 8.14 -7.39
CA TYR A 169 -26.20 9.49 -7.47
C TYR A 169 -26.04 9.87 -8.95
N GLU A 170 -26.78 10.88 -9.40
CA GLU A 170 -26.61 11.50 -10.72
C GLU A 170 -25.71 12.74 -10.57
N GLU A 171 -24.65 12.83 -11.39
CA GLU A 171 -23.71 13.97 -11.43
C GLU A 171 -24.34 15.27 -11.95
#